data_AF-A0A7W4C7P3-F1
#
_entry.id   AF-A0A7W4C7P3-F1
#
_cell.length_a   1.000
_cell.length_b   1.000
_cell.length_c   1.000
_cell.angle_alpha   90.00
_cell.angle_beta   90.00
_cell.angle_gamma   90.00
#
_symmetry.space_group_name_H-M   'P 1'
#
loop_
_entity.id
_entity.type
_entity.pdbx_description
1 polymer ?
#
loop_
_entity_poly.entity_id
_entity_poly.type
_entity_poly.pdbx_seq_one_letter_code
_entity_poly.pdbx_strand_id
1 'polypeptide(L)'
;MNKQILSLISAYRGKLSTETFTEILAACMAWLKLSSNGKLDDEHDFKGAASKELLAKVLNNCVDVHFSSEKWDIDDAQLTKLLNSLLELIKANVVSYTELSEVIKHLHYSEGKNSSLFTVPVELAELGAKLIGDNTQSVYCPFLGGSDFAMQWPKAVEKCGESLVGSEVFFAEVHSILLENKFDTVNANPIYTPYYIGDGGLKQFDASIAMPPIGMKLQVDKINDIWGRFPEKSLMGEVYFLRHMLAQTSNTVVCFVANGFLFRTAAGEKQF
;
A
#
# COMPACT_ATOMS: atom_id res chain seq x y z
N MET A 1 -2.92 20.35 -4.80
CA MET A 1 -2.75 19.45 -5.96
C MET A 1 -2.55 20.28 -7.24
N ASN A 2 -1.63 19.86 -8.11
CA ASN A 2 -1.26 20.56 -9.34
C ASN A 2 -2.47 20.69 -10.30
N LYS A 3 -2.74 21.90 -10.81
CA LYS A 3 -3.95 22.19 -11.62
C LYS A 3 -3.97 21.40 -12.92
N GLN A 4 -2.81 21.15 -13.52
CA GLN A 4 -2.67 20.44 -14.78
C GLN A 4 -3.04 18.97 -14.63
N ILE A 5 -2.65 18.34 -13.52
CA ILE A 5 -3.06 16.96 -13.19
C ILE A 5 -4.57 16.88 -12.95
N LEU A 6 -5.13 17.85 -12.23
CA LEU A 6 -6.57 17.95 -12.01
C LEU A 6 -7.34 18.05 -13.32
N SER A 7 -6.89 18.91 -14.24
CA SER A 7 -7.49 19.05 -15.57
C SER A 7 -7.43 17.73 -16.34
N LEU A 8 -6.31 17.03 -16.30
CA LEU A 8 -6.13 15.72 -16.94
C LEU A 8 -7.07 14.67 -16.34
N ILE A 9 -7.16 14.55 -15.01
CA ILE A 9 -8.10 13.65 -14.33
C ILE A 9 -9.54 13.95 -14.77
N SER A 10 -9.94 15.22 -14.77
CA SER A 10 -11.30 15.61 -15.17
C SER A 10 -11.60 15.35 -16.65
N ALA A 11 -10.59 15.46 -17.52
CA ALA A 11 -10.75 15.23 -18.97
C ALA A 11 -10.86 13.74 -19.32
N TYR A 12 -10.10 12.87 -18.63
CA TYR A 12 -9.99 11.46 -19.01
C TYR A 12 -10.76 10.49 -18.12
N ARG A 13 -11.30 10.91 -16.97
CA ARG A 13 -12.12 10.03 -16.13
C ARG A 13 -13.41 9.58 -16.83
N GLY A 14 -14.07 10.48 -17.55
CA GLY A 14 -15.34 10.18 -18.21
C GLY A 14 -16.39 9.60 -17.26
N LYS A 15 -16.90 8.41 -17.57
CA LYS A 15 -17.93 7.68 -16.79
C LYS A 15 -17.36 6.71 -15.76
N LEU A 16 -16.03 6.55 -15.69
CA LEU A 16 -15.39 5.61 -14.78
C LEU A 16 -15.62 6.02 -13.32
N SER A 17 -15.77 5.02 -12.45
CA SER A 17 -15.71 5.24 -11.01
C SER A 17 -14.35 5.86 -10.64
N THR A 18 -14.31 6.59 -9.51
CA THR A 18 -13.04 7.18 -9.06
C THR A 18 -12.01 6.06 -8.78
N GLU A 19 -12.42 4.97 -8.14
CA GLU A 19 -11.57 3.81 -7.84
C GLU A 19 -10.93 3.22 -9.10
N THR A 20 -11.75 2.83 -10.08
CA THR A 20 -11.25 2.24 -11.34
C THR A 20 -10.37 3.20 -12.12
N PHE A 21 -10.73 4.48 -12.16
CA PHE A 21 -9.88 5.47 -12.83
C PHE A 21 -8.56 5.69 -12.10
N THR A 22 -8.55 5.64 -10.76
CA THR A 22 -7.33 5.78 -9.95
C THR A 22 -6.40 4.60 -10.16
N GLU A 23 -6.93 3.38 -10.26
CA GLU A 23 -6.15 2.18 -10.63
C GLU A 23 -5.51 2.33 -12.03
N ILE A 24 -6.30 2.74 -13.04
CA ILE A 24 -5.78 2.96 -14.41
C ILE A 24 -4.71 4.05 -14.42
N LEU A 25 -4.95 5.14 -13.70
CA LEU A 25 -4.02 6.27 -13.62
C LEU A 25 -2.70 5.84 -12.96
N ALA A 26 -2.78 5.14 -11.83
CA ALA A 26 -1.63 4.60 -11.10
C ALA A 26 -0.83 3.62 -11.97
N ALA A 27 -1.51 2.74 -12.69
CA ALA A 27 -0.91 1.82 -13.67
C ALA A 27 -0.13 2.58 -14.77
N CYS A 28 -0.74 3.62 -15.34
CA CYS A 28 -0.10 4.45 -16.36
C CYS A 28 1.15 5.15 -15.81
N MET A 29 1.08 5.71 -14.59
CA MET A 29 2.21 6.37 -13.95
C MET A 29 3.37 5.39 -13.71
N ALA A 30 3.07 4.17 -13.23
CA ALA A 30 4.06 3.11 -13.04
C ALA A 30 4.73 2.71 -14.36
N TRP A 31 3.94 2.49 -15.42
CA TRP A 31 4.47 2.17 -16.75
C TRP A 31 5.44 3.25 -17.24
N LEU A 32 5.03 4.52 -17.21
CA LEU A 32 5.89 5.63 -17.64
C LEU A 32 7.18 5.73 -16.81
N LYS A 33 7.12 5.43 -15.50
CA LYS A 33 8.31 5.41 -14.65
C LYS A 33 9.26 4.27 -15.03
N LEU A 34 8.74 3.06 -15.23
CA LEU A 34 9.53 1.90 -15.65
C LEU A 34 10.19 2.11 -17.02
N SER A 35 9.45 2.67 -17.97
CA SER A 35 9.96 3.11 -19.28
C SER A 35 11.09 4.13 -19.14
N SER A 36 10.89 5.18 -18.35
CA SER A 36 11.90 6.24 -18.16
C SER A 36 13.20 5.74 -17.54
N ASN A 37 13.12 4.69 -16.72
CA ASN A 37 14.26 4.09 -16.04
C ASN A 37 14.97 3.02 -16.91
N GLY A 38 14.50 2.75 -18.13
CA GLY A 38 15.06 1.71 -19.01
C GLY A 38 14.92 0.30 -18.43
N LYS A 39 13.92 0.07 -17.58
CA LYS A 39 13.68 -1.23 -16.93
C LYS A 39 12.82 -2.19 -17.76
N LEU A 40 12.28 -1.71 -18.87
CA LEU A 40 11.42 -2.49 -19.77
C LEU A 40 12.21 -2.89 -21.01
N ASP A 41 11.88 -4.05 -21.57
CA ASP A 41 12.34 -4.44 -22.89
C ASP A 41 11.63 -3.64 -23.99
N ASP A 42 12.08 -3.84 -25.23
CA ASP A 42 11.52 -3.16 -26.40
C ASP A 42 10.03 -3.45 -26.66
N GLU A 43 9.51 -4.58 -26.18
CA GLU A 43 8.10 -4.98 -26.37
C GLU A 43 7.17 -4.30 -25.35
N HIS A 44 7.68 -4.03 -24.15
CA HIS A 44 6.94 -3.44 -23.04
C HIS A 44 7.14 -1.92 -22.93
N ASP A 45 8.13 -1.34 -23.60
CA ASP A 45 8.39 0.11 -23.54
C ASP A 45 7.30 0.95 -24.23
N PHE A 46 6.96 2.10 -23.65
CA PHE A 46 5.92 2.98 -24.19
C PHE A 46 6.42 3.80 -25.38
N LYS A 47 5.98 3.41 -26.59
CA LYS A 47 6.37 4.03 -27.86
C LYS A 47 5.33 5.00 -28.44
N GLY A 48 4.43 5.52 -27.60
CA GLY A 48 3.42 6.52 -27.97
C GLY A 48 2.04 5.96 -28.32
N ALA A 49 1.88 4.64 -28.37
CA ALA A 49 0.60 3.94 -28.49
C ALA A 49 0.44 2.94 -27.34
N ALA A 50 -0.77 2.81 -26.81
CA ALA A 50 -1.09 1.90 -25.73
C ALA A 50 -2.39 1.13 -26.02
N SER A 51 -2.45 -0.11 -25.53
CA SER A 51 -3.69 -0.85 -25.41
C SER A 51 -3.87 -1.35 -23.98
N LYS A 52 -5.10 -1.69 -23.60
CA LYS A 52 -5.39 -2.30 -22.30
C LYS A 52 -4.60 -3.58 -22.07
N GLU A 53 -4.48 -4.42 -23.10
CA GLU A 53 -3.75 -5.68 -23.03
C GLU A 53 -2.26 -5.45 -22.81
N LEU A 54 -1.68 -4.45 -23.47
CA LEU A 54 -0.27 -4.11 -23.27
C LEU A 54 -0.02 -3.58 -21.86
N LEU A 55 -0.86 -2.66 -21.37
CA LEU A 55 -0.74 -2.16 -19.99
C LEU A 55 -0.88 -3.28 -18.97
N ALA A 56 -1.86 -4.18 -19.16
CA ALA A 56 -2.03 -5.35 -18.29
C ALA A 56 -0.82 -6.29 -18.33
N LYS A 57 -0.20 -6.49 -19.50
CA LYS A 57 1.03 -7.28 -19.64
C LYS A 57 2.21 -6.64 -18.93
N VAL A 58 2.42 -5.33 -19.12
CA VAL A 58 3.49 -4.58 -18.43
C VAL A 58 3.34 -4.73 -16.91
N LEU A 59 2.11 -4.55 -16.40
CA LEU A 59 1.88 -4.72 -14.97
C LEU A 59 2.12 -6.16 -14.51
N ASN A 60 1.54 -7.17 -15.16
CA ASN A 60 1.70 -8.56 -14.69
C ASN A 60 3.12 -9.13 -14.89
N ASN A 61 3.89 -8.63 -15.86
CA ASN A 61 5.22 -9.15 -16.18
C ASN A 61 6.35 -8.36 -15.50
N CYS A 62 6.16 -7.06 -15.27
CA CYS A 62 7.21 -6.15 -14.82
C CYS A 62 6.94 -5.52 -13.45
N VAL A 63 5.74 -5.75 -12.91
CA VAL A 63 5.34 -5.34 -11.56
C VAL A 63 4.95 -6.61 -10.81
N ASP A 64 5.48 -6.83 -9.62
CA ASP A 64 5.24 -8.06 -8.83
C ASP A 64 3.84 -8.06 -8.18
N VAL A 65 2.80 -7.76 -8.97
CA VAL A 65 1.40 -7.67 -8.55
C VAL A 65 0.51 -8.42 -9.53
N HIS A 66 -0.44 -9.19 -9.01
CA HIS A 66 -1.44 -9.82 -9.85
C HIS A 66 -2.50 -8.79 -10.24
N PHE A 67 -2.52 -8.41 -11.51
CA PHE A 67 -3.35 -7.34 -12.02
C PHE A 67 -4.39 -7.86 -13.03
N SER A 68 -5.67 -7.50 -12.83
CA SER A 68 -6.77 -7.83 -13.74
C SER A 68 -7.38 -6.57 -14.35
N SER A 69 -7.33 -6.46 -15.68
CA SER A 69 -7.92 -5.36 -16.46
C SER A 69 -9.42 -5.54 -16.73
N GLU A 70 -10.07 -6.59 -16.23
CA GLU A 70 -11.47 -6.90 -16.57
C GLU A 70 -12.45 -5.78 -16.20
N LYS A 71 -12.11 -4.99 -15.18
CA LYS A 71 -12.94 -3.86 -14.71
C LYS A 71 -12.72 -2.56 -15.50
N TRP A 72 -11.74 -2.52 -16.40
CA TRP A 72 -11.33 -1.30 -17.08
C TRP A 72 -12.15 -1.05 -18.36
N ASP A 73 -13.24 -0.29 -18.20
CA ASP A 73 -14.05 0.21 -19.31
C ASP A 73 -13.46 1.51 -19.91
N ILE A 74 -12.18 1.45 -20.32
CA ILE A 74 -11.48 2.51 -21.05
C ILE A 74 -11.14 2.02 -22.47
N ASP A 75 -11.26 2.86 -23.48
CA ASP A 75 -10.82 2.51 -24.83
C ASP A 75 -9.32 2.83 -25.05
N ASP A 76 -8.69 2.13 -26.00
CA ASP A 76 -7.25 2.24 -26.25
C ASP A 76 -6.83 3.65 -26.71
N ALA A 77 -7.71 4.38 -27.42
CA ALA A 77 -7.43 5.73 -27.87
C ALA A 77 -7.44 6.72 -26.71
N GLN A 78 -8.37 6.58 -25.77
CA GLN A 78 -8.45 7.34 -24.53
C GLN A 78 -7.25 7.04 -23.64
N LEU A 79 -6.88 5.76 -23.48
CA LEU A 79 -5.71 5.32 -22.72
C LEU A 79 -4.41 5.90 -23.31
N THR A 80 -4.25 5.81 -24.63
CA THR A 80 -3.10 6.37 -25.34
C THR A 80 -2.99 7.88 -25.14
N LYS A 81 -4.11 8.62 -25.21
CA LYS A 81 -4.13 10.07 -24.97
C LYS A 81 -3.77 10.41 -23.52
N LEU A 82 -4.26 9.63 -22.56
CA LEU A 82 -3.95 9.79 -21.14
C LEU A 82 -2.44 9.63 -20.89
N LEU A 83 -1.84 8.53 -21.39
CA LEU A 83 -0.41 8.26 -21.25
C LEU A 83 0.46 9.32 -21.92
N ASN A 84 0.13 9.73 -23.14
CA ASN A 84 0.87 10.78 -23.83
C ASN A 84 0.79 12.11 -23.08
N SER A 85 -0.39 12.49 -22.57
CA SER A 85 -0.56 13.73 -21.79
C SER A 85 0.25 13.69 -20.49
N LEU A 86 0.25 12.56 -19.78
CA LEU A 86 1.09 12.37 -18.60
C LEU A 86 2.58 12.46 -18.94
N LEU A 87 3.01 11.80 -20.02
CA LEU A 87 4.40 11.81 -20.47
C LEU A 87 4.87 13.22 -20.84
N GLU A 88 4.03 14.01 -21.52
CA GLU A 88 4.33 15.41 -21.84
C GLU A 88 4.50 16.26 -20.57
N LEU A 89 3.61 16.11 -19.58
CA LEU A 89 3.73 16.83 -18.31
C LEU A 89 5.01 16.46 -17.56
N ILE A 90 5.39 15.18 -17.56
CA ILE A 90 6.64 14.69 -16.94
C ILE A 90 7.85 15.25 -17.68
N LYS A 91 7.90 15.14 -19.03
CA LYS A 91 9.01 15.65 -19.85
C LYS A 91 9.18 17.16 -19.75
N ALA A 92 8.09 17.90 -19.59
CA ALA A 92 8.10 19.34 -19.38
C ALA A 92 8.47 19.75 -17.94
N ASN A 93 8.76 18.79 -17.05
CA ASN A 93 9.01 19.02 -15.62
C ASN A 93 7.88 19.78 -14.91
N VAL A 94 6.63 19.65 -15.41
CA VAL A 94 5.44 20.24 -14.77
C VAL A 94 5.00 19.40 -13.58
N VAL A 95 5.29 18.10 -13.62
CA VAL A 95 4.96 17.13 -12.57
C VAL A 95 6.14 16.19 -12.34
N SER A 96 6.38 15.85 -11.08
CA SER A 96 7.36 14.84 -10.65
C SER A 96 6.69 13.53 -10.25
N TYR A 97 7.43 12.41 -10.25
CA TYR A 97 6.89 11.12 -9.80
C TYR A 97 6.48 11.12 -8.31
N THR A 98 7.14 11.93 -7.48
CA THR A 98 6.73 12.16 -6.09
C THR A 98 5.35 12.83 -6.02
N GLU A 99 5.11 13.86 -6.84
CA GLU A 99 3.78 14.49 -6.90
C GLU A 99 2.71 13.53 -7.45
N LEU A 100 3.05 12.68 -8.43
CA LEU A 100 2.13 11.67 -8.96
C LEU A 100 1.74 10.63 -7.90
N SER A 101 2.70 10.21 -7.05
CA SER A 101 2.42 9.38 -5.88
C SER A 101 1.43 10.06 -4.92
N GLU A 102 1.62 11.35 -4.63
CA GLU A 102 0.69 12.09 -3.74
C GLU A 102 -0.70 12.31 -4.37
N VAL A 103 -0.80 12.38 -5.70
CA VAL A 103 -2.09 12.43 -6.40
C VAL A 103 -2.91 11.17 -6.18
N ILE A 104 -2.27 9.99 -6.21
CA ILE A 104 -2.95 8.71 -5.93
C ILE A 104 -3.56 8.74 -4.52
N LYS A 105 -2.78 9.14 -3.51
CA LYS A 105 -3.27 9.25 -2.13
C LYS A 105 -4.42 10.26 -2.00
N HIS A 106 -4.30 11.41 -2.65
CA HIS A 106 -5.37 12.41 -2.64
C HIS A 106 -6.66 11.88 -3.27
N LEU A 107 -6.57 11.10 -4.35
CA LEU A 107 -7.74 10.50 -4.99
C LEU A 107 -8.45 9.54 -4.04
N HIS A 108 -7.72 8.63 -3.38
CA HIS A 108 -8.30 7.75 -2.35
C HIS A 108 -8.93 8.53 -1.20
N TYR A 109 -8.24 9.55 -0.69
CA TYR A 109 -8.78 10.39 0.38
C TYR A 109 -10.09 11.09 -0.04
N SER A 110 -10.16 11.56 -1.29
CA SER A 110 -11.34 12.26 -1.81
C SER A 110 -12.58 11.36 -1.98
N GLU A 111 -12.39 10.05 -2.08
CA GLU A 111 -13.50 9.09 -2.08
C GLU A 111 -14.12 8.88 -0.69
N GLY A 112 -13.37 9.20 0.37
CA GLY A 112 -13.81 9.06 1.76
C GLY A 112 -14.32 7.65 2.05
N LYS A 113 -15.55 7.54 2.56
CA LYS A 113 -16.17 6.25 2.92
C LYS A 113 -16.42 5.30 1.76
N ASN A 114 -16.35 5.79 0.52
CA ASN A 114 -16.52 4.96 -0.67
C ASN A 114 -15.22 4.30 -1.12
N SER A 115 -14.07 4.70 -0.55
CA SER A 115 -12.81 4.03 -0.84
C SER A 115 -12.74 2.71 -0.09
N SER A 116 -12.34 1.65 -0.80
CA SER A 116 -11.94 0.38 -0.19
C SER A 116 -10.57 0.47 0.50
N LEU A 117 -9.85 1.56 0.26
CA LEU A 117 -8.51 1.82 0.75
C LEU A 117 -8.50 2.81 1.91
N PHE A 118 -7.52 2.63 2.77
CA PHE A 118 -7.29 3.48 3.92
C PHE A 118 -5.94 4.21 3.74
N THR A 119 -5.95 5.53 3.94
CA THR A 119 -4.75 6.37 3.88
C THR A 119 -4.42 6.87 5.28
N VAL A 120 -3.17 6.70 5.69
CA VAL A 120 -2.65 7.23 6.94
C VAL A 120 -2.28 8.71 6.72
N PRO A 121 -2.77 9.64 7.56
CA PRO A 121 -2.30 11.02 7.55
C PRO A 121 -0.78 11.10 7.67
N VAL A 122 -0.14 11.93 6.83
CA VAL A 122 1.34 12.03 6.79
C VAL A 122 1.93 12.39 8.14
N GLU A 123 1.25 13.23 8.93
CA GLU A 123 1.69 13.63 10.25
C GLU A 123 1.74 12.45 11.24
N LEU A 124 0.82 11.49 11.10
CA LEU A 124 0.84 10.26 11.90
C LEU A 124 1.95 9.31 11.45
N ALA A 125 2.15 9.18 10.13
CA ALA A 125 3.23 8.37 9.58
C ALA A 125 4.60 8.89 10.04
N GLU A 126 4.84 10.20 9.90
CA GLU A 126 6.07 10.85 10.35
C GLU A 126 6.27 10.74 11.86
N LEU A 127 5.21 10.97 12.66
CA LEU A 127 5.28 10.84 14.10
C LEU A 127 5.68 9.41 14.51
N GLY A 128 5.04 8.40 13.91
CA GLY A 128 5.34 7.02 14.22
C GLY A 128 6.75 6.60 13.81
N ALA A 129 7.24 7.07 12.65
CA ALA A 129 8.62 6.85 12.23
C ALA A 129 9.63 7.49 13.20
N LYS A 130 9.37 8.73 13.65
CA LYS A 130 10.19 9.42 14.65
C LYS A 130 10.21 8.72 16.01
N LEU A 131 9.12 8.07 16.40
CA LEU A 131 9.04 7.28 17.63
C LEU A 131 9.85 5.96 17.56
N ILE A 132 9.98 5.38 16.36
CA ILE A 132 10.84 4.21 16.12
C ILE A 132 12.33 4.62 16.15
N GLY A 133 12.67 5.73 15.50
CA GLY A 133 14.03 6.26 15.42
C GLY A 133 14.83 5.79 14.20
N ASP A 134 16.03 6.36 14.04
CA ASP A 134 16.77 6.32 12.77
C ASP A 134 17.66 5.07 12.59
N ASN A 135 17.87 4.26 13.64
CA ASN A 135 18.79 3.12 13.61
C ASN A 135 18.16 1.82 13.06
N THR A 136 16.90 1.85 12.65
CA THR A 136 16.15 0.72 12.12
C THR A 136 16.69 0.26 10.77
N GLN A 137 17.01 -1.02 10.62
CA GLN A 137 17.41 -1.65 9.36
C GLN A 137 16.25 -2.36 8.66
N SER A 138 15.25 -2.79 9.44
CA SER A 138 14.06 -3.47 8.94
C SER A 138 12.78 -3.00 9.64
N VAL A 139 11.75 -2.65 8.87
CA VAL A 139 10.46 -2.22 9.38
C VAL A 139 9.33 -3.08 8.84
N TYR A 140 8.40 -3.44 9.71
CA TYR A 140 7.19 -4.17 9.36
C TYR A 140 5.96 -3.28 9.49
N CYS A 141 5.23 -3.11 8.38
CA CYS A 141 4.03 -2.29 8.28
C CYS A 141 2.81 -3.18 7.97
N PRO A 142 2.27 -3.93 8.96
CA PRO A 142 1.11 -4.78 8.73
C PRO A 142 -0.19 -3.99 8.61
N PHE A 143 -1.18 -4.66 8.02
CA PHE A 143 -2.56 -4.19 7.85
C PHE A 143 -2.68 -3.03 6.83
N LEU A 144 -3.87 -2.42 6.82
CA LEU A 144 -4.21 -1.33 5.92
C LEU A 144 -3.38 -0.06 6.18
N GLY A 145 -3.00 0.63 5.11
CA GLY A 145 -2.19 1.85 5.14
C GLY A 145 -0.70 1.59 5.35
N GLY A 146 -0.23 0.35 5.14
CA GLY A 146 1.16 -0.02 5.42
C GLY A 146 2.17 0.76 4.57
N SER A 147 1.81 1.11 3.33
CA SER A 147 2.68 1.86 2.42
C SER A 147 2.95 3.29 2.89
N ASP A 148 1.95 3.97 3.47
CA ASP A 148 2.12 5.33 3.99
C ASP A 148 3.16 5.39 5.12
N PHE A 149 3.19 4.36 5.97
CA PHE A 149 4.24 4.18 6.96
C PHE A 149 5.57 3.80 6.31
N ALA A 150 5.59 2.77 5.47
CA ALA A 150 6.83 2.26 4.87
C ALA A 150 7.63 3.36 4.13
N MET A 151 6.93 4.29 3.46
CA MET A 151 7.58 5.37 2.71
C MET A 151 8.29 6.42 3.58
N GLN A 152 8.17 6.37 4.91
CA GLN A 152 8.92 7.23 5.83
C GLN A 152 10.39 6.84 5.98
N TRP A 153 10.74 5.60 5.62
CA TRP A 153 12.11 5.10 5.73
C TRP A 153 12.89 5.19 4.41
N PRO A 154 14.22 5.41 4.47
CA PRO A 154 15.05 5.49 3.28
C PRO A 154 15.14 4.15 2.55
N LYS A 155 15.61 4.20 1.29
CA LYS A 155 15.71 3.04 0.39
C LYS A 155 16.52 1.86 0.97
N ALA A 156 17.50 2.15 1.82
CA ALA A 156 18.38 1.15 2.43
C ALA A 156 17.70 0.29 3.52
N VAL A 157 16.60 0.77 4.09
CA VAL A 157 15.84 0.03 5.11
C VAL A 157 14.93 -0.97 4.43
N GLU A 158 14.98 -2.22 4.87
CA GLU A 158 14.04 -3.26 4.46
C GLU A 158 12.65 -2.91 4.98
N LYS A 159 11.64 -2.92 4.10
CA LYS A 159 10.26 -2.59 4.46
C LYS A 159 9.35 -3.71 3.97
N CYS A 160 8.59 -4.31 4.88
CA CYS A 160 7.70 -5.43 4.57
C CYS A 160 6.29 -5.19 5.12
N GLY A 161 5.25 -5.69 4.45
CA GLY A 161 3.86 -5.50 4.87
C GLY A 161 2.93 -6.60 4.42
N GLU A 162 1.82 -6.77 5.13
CA GLU A 162 0.77 -7.74 4.81
C GLU A 162 -0.58 -7.05 4.85
N SER A 163 -1.35 -7.16 3.76
CA SER A 163 -2.72 -6.67 3.71
C SER A 163 -3.66 -7.73 3.19
N LEU A 164 -4.90 -7.69 3.68
CA LEU A 164 -6.01 -8.49 3.15
C LEU A 164 -6.63 -7.90 1.88
N VAL A 165 -6.26 -6.67 1.53
CA VAL A 165 -6.87 -5.91 0.44
C VAL A 165 -5.92 -5.93 -0.74
N GLY A 166 -6.27 -6.70 -1.78
CA GLY A 166 -5.41 -6.88 -2.95
C GLY A 166 -5.09 -5.58 -3.71
N SER A 167 -6.02 -4.62 -3.75
CA SER A 167 -5.76 -3.30 -4.35
C SER A 167 -4.69 -2.53 -3.58
N GLU A 168 -4.57 -2.72 -2.27
CA GLU A 168 -3.53 -2.05 -1.48
C GLU A 168 -2.13 -2.54 -1.86
N VAL A 169 -1.97 -3.85 -2.10
CA VAL A 169 -0.71 -4.42 -2.60
C VAL A 169 -0.33 -3.80 -3.94
N PHE A 170 -1.31 -3.64 -4.83
CA PHE A 170 -1.11 -2.95 -6.11
C PHE A 170 -0.64 -1.50 -5.92
N PHE A 171 -1.33 -0.70 -5.10
CA PHE A 171 -0.95 0.70 -4.89
C PHE A 171 0.37 0.84 -4.14
N ALA A 172 0.66 -0.02 -3.17
CA ALA A 172 1.95 -0.09 -2.49
C ALA A 172 3.10 -0.27 -3.48
N GLU A 173 2.94 -1.18 -4.44
CA GLU A 173 3.95 -1.42 -5.46
C GLU A 173 4.08 -0.25 -6.44
N VAL A 174 2.96 0.37 -6.84
CA VAL A 174 3.02 1.61 -7.64
C VAL A 174 3.79 2.71 -6.90
N HIS A 175 3.53 2.91 -5.60
CA HIS A 175 4.31 3.86 -4.80
C HIS A 175 5.80 3.49 -4.75
N SER A 176 6.12 2.21 -4.56
CA SER A 176 7.50 1.71 -4.61
C SER A 176 8.21 2.05 -5.92
N ILE A 177 7.52 1.90 -7.06
CA ILE A 177 8.06 2.23 -8.39
C ILE A 177 8.26 3.74 -8.55
N LEU A 178 7.23 4.54 -8.25
CA LEU A 178 7.24 5.99 -8.45
C LEU A 178 8.31 6.67 -7.60
N LEU A 179 8.45 6.23 -6.34
CA LEU A 179 9.40 6.79 -5.37
C LEU A 179 10.76 6.08 -5.40
N GLU A 180 10.88 5.00 -6.16
CA GLU A 180 12.03 4.09 -6.16
C GLU A 180 12.41 3.64 -4.74
N ASN A 181 11.41 3.44 -3.89
CA ASN A 181 11.57 3.11 -2.48
C ASN A 181 10.81 1.82 -2.21
N LYS A 182 11.50 0.68 -2.32
CA LYS A 182 10.88 -0.64 -2.32
C LYS A 182 10.16 -0.95 -1.01
N PHE A 183 8.88 -1.31 -1.08
CA PHE A 183 8.09 -1.83 0.03
C PHE A 183 7.48 -3.18 -0.37
N ASP A 184 8.03 -4.26 0.16
CA ASP A 184 7.59 -5.62 -0.13
C ASP A 184 6.26 -5.87 0.58
N THR A 185 5.15 -5.83 -0.14
CA THR A 185 3.81 -6.05 0.44
C THR A 185 3.15 -7.25 -0.21
N VAL A 186 2.46 -8.05 0.59
CA VAL A 186 1.76 -9.24 0.10
C VAL A 186 0.28 -9.23 0.48
N ASN A 187 -0.52 -9.90 -0.35
CA ASN A 187 -1.93 -10.12 -0.07
C ASN A 187 -2.08 -11.34 0.84
N ALA A 188 -2.01 -11.11 2.15
CA ALA A 188 -2.07 -12.15 3.17
C ALA A 188 -2.79 -11.66 4.43
N ASN A 189 -3.38 -12.59 5.17
CA ASN A 189 -3.94 -12.29 6.47
C ASN A 189 -2.90 -12.51 7.57
N PRO A 190 -2.28 -11.45 8.14
CA PRO A 190 -1.22 -11.61 9.14
C PRO A 190 -1.68 -12.40 10.37
N ILE A 191 -2.97 -12.33 10.74
CA ILE A 191 -3.47 -13.02 11.93
C ILE A 191 -3.65 -14.52 11.72
N TYR A 192 -4.27 -14.93 10.60
CA TYR A 192 -4.64 -16.33 10.40
C TYR A 192 -3.57 -17.12 9.66
N THR A 193 -2.88 -16.47 8.71
CA THR A 193 -1.89 -17.09 7.83
C THR A 193 -0.76 -16.09 7.57
N PRO A 194 0.09 -15.82 8.59
CA PRO A 194 1.19 -14.87 8.44
C PRO A 194 2.14 -15.32 7.33
N TYR A 195 2.49 -14.40 6.44
CA TYR A 195 3.33 -14.66 5.29
C TYR A 195 4.82 -14.63 5.64
N TYR A 196 5.25 -13.65 6.44
CA TYR A 196 6.66 -13.48 6.77
C TYR A 196 7.10 -14.46 7.87
N ILE A 197 7.50 -15.64 7.43
CA ILE A 197 8.06 -16.73 8.25
C ILE A 197 9.59 -16.76 8.03
N GLY A 198 10.36 -16.80 9.12
CA GLY A 198 11.81 -16.93 9.12
C GLY A 198 12.27 -18.30 9.61
N ASP A 199 13.54 -18.38 10.03
CA ASP A 199 14.12 -19.63 10.51
C ASP A 199 13.51 -20.06 11.85
N GLY A 200 12.65 -21.09 11.80
CA GLY A 200 12.03 -21.70 12.98
C GLY A 200 10.91 -20.89 13.63
N GLY A 201 10.42 -19.82 12.99
CA GLY A 201 9.43 -18.93 13.59
C GLY A 201 8.93 -17.85 12.64
N LEU A 202 8.17 -16.88 13.16
CA LEU A 202 7.84 -15.66 12.43
C LEU A 202 9.11 -14.84 12.18
N LYS A 203 9.23 -14.24 10.98
CA LYS A 203 10.33 -13.33 10.67
C LYS A 203 10.33 -12.17 11.66
N GLN A 204 11.51 -11.83 12.16
CA GLN A 204 11.73 -10.71 13.08
C GLN A 204 12.18 -9.48 12.31
N PHE A 205 11.64 -8.33 12.70
CA PHE A 205 11.98 -7.01 12.19
C PHE A 205 12.47 -6.13 13.35
N ASP A 206 13.31 -5.13 13.07
CA ASP A 206 13.79 -4.22 14.13
C ASP A 206 12.64 -3.42 14.74
N ALA A 207 11.71 -2.99 13.89
CA ALA A 207 10.54 -2.26 14.33
C ALA A 207 9.29 -2.65 13.55
N SER A 208 8.13 -2.41 14.16
CA SER A 208 6.85 -2.45 13.45
C SER A 208 6.02 -1.22 13.73
N ILE A 209 5.25 -0.82 12.72
CA ILE A 209 4.36 0.33 12.79
C ILE A 209 3.05 0.01 12.09
N ALA A 210 1.92 0.33 12.71
CA ALA A 210 0.63 0.17 12.05
C ALA A 210 -0.46 1.03 12.69
N MET A 211 -1.53 1.19 11.92
CA MET A 211 -2.85 1.58 12.42
C MET A 211 -3.82 0.43 12.14
N PRO A 212 -3.94 -0.55 13.05
CA PRO A 212 -4.76 -1.73 12.80
C PRO A 212 -6.24 -1.39 12.60
N PRO A 213 -7.03 -2.28 11.96
CA PRO A 213 -8.45 -2.09 11.79
C PRO A 213 -9.17 -1.86 13.13
N ILE A 214 -9.69 -0.64 13.32
CA ILE A 214 -10.35 -0.23 14.56
C ILE A 214 -11.70 -0.92 14.73
N GLY A 215 -11.94 -1.52 15.90
CA GLY A 215 -13.21 -2.15 16.24
C GLY A 215 -13.55 -3.43 15.44
N MET A 216 -12.59 -3.97 14.69
CA MET A 216 -12.79 -5.23 13.97
C MET A 216 -12.89 -6.40 14.97
N LYS A 217 -13.88 -7.27 14.78
CA LYS A 217 -13.98 -8.55 15.50
C LYS A 217 -13.36 -9.66 14.64
N LEU A 218 -12.62 -10.56 15.29
CA LEU A 218 -12.00 -11.71 14.65
C LEU A 218 -12.79 -12.99 14.94
N GLN A 219 -12.72 -13.95 14.02
CA GLN A 219 -13.24 -15.30 14.18
C GLN A 219 -12.17 -16.12 14.92
N VAL A 220 -12.08 -15.91 16.23
CA VAL A 220 -10.99 -16.44 17.09
C VAL A 220 -10.88 -17.96 16.98
N ASP A 221 -11.99 -18.67 16.79
CA ASP A 221 -12.06 -20.11 16.59
C ASP A 221 -11.32 -20.61 15.34
N LYS A 222 -11.08 -19.74 14.36
CA LYS A 222 -10.34 -20.05 13.14
C LYS A 222 -8.85 -19.72 13.23
N ILE A 223 -8.39 -19.11 14.32
CA ILE A 223 -6.99 -18.78 14.51
C ILE A 223 -6.24 -20.04 14.93
N ASN A 224 -5.42 -20.59 14.03
CA ASN A 224 -4.49 -21.68 14.35
C ASN A 224 -3.10 -21.11 14.63
N ASP A 225 -2.86 -20.72 15.89
CA ASP A 225 -1.64 -20.04 16.29
C ASP A 225 -0.54 -21.00 16.78
N ILE A 226 0.12 -21.64 15.83
CA ILE A 226 1.26 -22.54 16.12
C ILE A 226 2.50 -21.80 16.66
N TRP A 227 2.49 -20.46 16.62
CA TRP A 227 3.61 -19.60 17.01
C TRP A 227 3.48 -19.02 18.41
N GLY A 228 2.37 -19.28 19.11
CA GLY A 228 2.16 -18.81 20.49
C GLY A 228 2.10 -17.28 20.64
N ARG A 229 1.64 -16.58 19.60
CA ARG A 229 1.41 -15.13 19.59
C ARG A 229 0.28 -14.70 20.53
N PHE A 230 -0.74 -15.52 20.72
CA PHE A 230 -2.01 -15.12 21.34
C PHE A 230 -2.33 -15.89 22.63
N PRO A 231 -1.75 -15.50 23.77
CA PRO A 231 -2.05 -16.13 25.06
C PRO A 231 -3.44 -15.76 25.60
N GLU A 232 -3.95 -14.56 25.29
CA GLU A 232 -5.28 -14.12 25.72
C GLU A 232 -6.38 -14.49 24.72
N LYS A 233 -7.59 -14.71 25.24
CA LYS A 233 -8.81 -14.76 24.41
C LYS A 233 -9.50 -13.40 24.47
N SER A 234 -9.22 -12.56 23.48
CA SER A 234 -9.94 -11.29 23.29
C SER A 234 -11.11 -11.45 22.32
N LEU A 235 -12.16 -10.64 22.52
CA LEU A 235 -13.25 -10.50 21.55
C LEU A 235 -12.94 -9.46 20.47
N MET A 236 -11.96 -8.59 20.71
CA MET A 236 -11.60 -7.48 19.84
C MET A 236 -10.31 -7.79 19.08
N GLY A 237 -10.27 -7.46 17.80
CA GLY A 237 -9.12 -7.71 16.92
C GLY A 237 -7.88 -6.93 17.34
N GLU A 238 -8.05 -5.74 17.94
CA GLU A 238 -6.93 -4.86 18.33
C GLU A 238 -5.89 -5.55 19.22
N VAL A 239 -6.31 -6.44 20.12
CA VAL A 239 -5.39 -7.24 20.97
C VAL A 239 -4.55 -8.19 20.11
N TYR A 240 -5.17 -8.91 19.17
CA TYR A 240 -4.47 -9.83 18.27
C TYR A 240 -3.55 -9.09 17.30
N PHE A 241 -3.98 -7.95 16.76
CA PHE A 241 -3.15 -7.14 15.89
C PHE A 241 -1.87 -6.68 16.60
N LEU A 242 -1.99 -6.18 17.83
CA LEU A 242 -0.83 -5.73 18.60
C LEU A 242 0.05 -6.90 19.06
N ARG A 243 -0.53 -8.02 19.51
CA ARG A 243 0.21 -9.26 19.83
C ARG A 243 1.00 -9.76 18.61
N HIS A 244 0.40 -9.72 17.43
CA HIS A 244 1.06 -10.11 16.18
C HIS A 244 2.26 -9.21 15.86
N MET A 245 2.08 -7.89 15.97
CA MET A 245 3.19 -6.92 15.81
C MET A 245 4.34 -7.21 16.79
N LEU A 246 4.02 -7.41 18.07
CA LEU A 246 5.02 -7.76 19.10
C LEU A 246 5.76 -9.06 18.78
N ALA A 247 5.07 -10.06 18.26
CA ALA A 247 5.68 -11.35 17.94
C ALA A 247 6.63 -11.32 16.73
N GLN A 248 6.57 -10.27 15.90
CA GLN A 248 7.46 -10.07 14.74
C GLN A 248 8.46 -8.93 14.93
N THR A 249 8.58 -8.36 16.13
CA THR A 249 9.40 -7.18 16.36
C THR A 249 10.41 -7.39 17.48
N SER A 250 11.68 -7.10 17.22
CA SER A 250 12.76 -7.27 18.18
C SER A 250 12.99 -6.05 19.08
N ASN A 251 12.78 -4.82 18.60
CA ASN A 251 13.06 -3.61 19.37
C ASN A 251 11.82 -2.76 19.66
N THR A 252 11.21 -2.15 18.62
CA THR A 252 10.21 -1.08 18.84
C THR A 252 8.92 -1.31 18.07
N VAL A 253 7.80 -1.35 18.78
CA VAL A 253 6.45 -1.39 18.20
C VAL A 253 5.77 -0.04 18.39
N VAL A 254 5.30 0.57 17.30
CA VAL A 254 4.44 1.76 17.34
C VAL A 254 3.07 1.41 16.76
N CYS A 255 2.03 1.40 17.59
CA CYS A 255 0.68 1.04 17.17
C CYS A 255 -0.30 2.16 17.50
N PHE A 256 -1.02 2.63 16.47
CA PHE A 256 -2.10 3.60 16.63
C PHE A 256 -3.40 2.87 16.92
N VAL A 257 -3.93 3.05 18.14
CA VAL A 257 -5.15 2.39 18.61
C VAL A 257 -6.26 3.40 18.88
N ALA A 258 -7.51 2.94 18.78
CA ALA A 258 -8.63 3.75 19.25
C ALA A 258 -8.59 3.92 20.77
N ASN A 259 -9.06 5.06 21.28
CA ASN A 259 -9.13 5.33 22.72
C ASN A 259 -9.77 4.18 23.51
N GLY A 260 -10.79 3.53 22.93
CA GLY A 260 -11.47 2.34 23.47
C GLY A 260 -10.54 1.25 23.96
N PHE A 261 -9.46 1.00 23.24
CA PHE A 261 -8.47 -0.01 23.59
C PHE A 261 -7.85 0.23 24.98
N LEU A 262 -7.64 1.49 25.37
CA LEU A 262 -6.94 1.86 26.61
C LEU A 262 -7.79 1.66 27.87
N PHE A 263 -9.11 1.57 27.74
CA PHE A 263 -10.03 1.53 28.90
C PHE A 263 -11.02 0.37 28.90
N ARG A 264 -11.16 -0.39 27.80
CA ARG A 264 -12.00 -1.59 27.79
C ARG A 264 -11.36 -2.66 28.67
N THR A 265 -12.09 -3.15 29.67
CA THR A 265 -11.60 -4.20 30.58
C THR A 265 -12.28 -5.55 30.36
N ALA A 266 -13.41 -5.57 29.65
CA ALA A 266 -14.28 -6.73 29.51
C ALA A 266 -14.02 -7.56 28.25
N ALA A 267 -13.23 -7.07 27.29
CA ALA A 267 -12.97 -7.75 26.02
C ALA A 267 -11.55 -8.31 25.90
N GLY A 268 -10.82 -8.44 27.02
CA GLY A 268 -9.49 -9.06 27.10
C GLY A 268 -8.33 -8.08 27.12
N GLU A 269 -8.54 -6.79 26.85
CA GLU A 269 -7.47 -5.79 26.77
C GLU A 269 -6.76 -5.58 28.13
N LYS A 270 -7.44 -5.81 29.26
CA LYS A 270 -6.81 -5.77 30.60
C LYS A 270 -5.76 -6.88 30.80
N GLN A 271 -5.88 -7.99 30.07
CA GLN A 271 -4.98 -9.13 30.19
C GLN A 271 -3.75 -9.00 29.27
N PHE A 272 -3.79 -8.04 28.34
CA PHE A 272 -2.67 -7.71 27.47
C PHE A 272 -1.49 -7.15 28.27
#